data_AF-A0A3D0RFD6-F1
#
_entry.id   AF-A0A3D0RFD6-F1
#
_cell.length_a   1.000
_cell.length_b   1.000
_cell.length_c   1.000
_cell.angle_alpha   90.00
_cell.angle_beta   90.00
_cell.angle_gamma   90.00
#
_symmetry.space_group_name_H-M   'P 1'
#
loop_
_entity.id
_entity.type
_entity.pdbx_description
1 polymer ?
#
loop_
_entity_poly.entity_id
_entity_poly.type
_entity_poly.pdbx_seq_one_letter_code
_entity_poly.pdbx_strand_id
1 'polypeptide(L)'
;PEGGQRAVDQHLRWAAMPSTAINSTLQGKFENAGLATLNFLVNGLTLGFADLTNDEDTIEQEDFGQTLAAYKTPQGPYVMMPLLGPRTGRALAGNVVDFAMNPLRVFGSGKEVRALRQAQAPVGAVSFRAKTFDAFNEVKYNAIDPYARTRSFYYQTRLGLLEDRVTGASTTSEDAFEFLFDE
;
A
#
# COMPACT_ATOMS: atom_id res chain seq x y z
N PRO A 1 7.54 22.56 3.93
CA PRO A 1 8.89 22.46 3.33
C PRO A 1 9.11 21.04 2.80
N GLU A 2 9.80 20.88 1.67
CA GLU A 2 9.95 19.58 0.99
C GLU A 2 10.62 18.52 1.87
N GLY A 3 11.64 18.90 2.64
CA GLY A 3 12.32 17.98 3.57
C GLY A 3 11.38 17.39 4.64
N GLY A 4 10.40 18.16 5.11
CA GLY A 4 9.40 17.67 6.08
C GLY A 4 8.42 16.68 5.47
N GLN A 5 8.00 16.88 4.22
CA GLN A 5 7.13 15.95 3.51
C GLN A 5 7.86 14.62 3.27
N ARG A 6 9.13 14.69 2.85
CA ARG A 6 9.97 13.50 2.65
C ARG A 6 10.16 12.68 3.92
N ALA A 7 10.44 13.34 5.05
CA ALA A 7 10.61 12.66 6.33
C ALA A 7 9.33 11.96 6.79
N VAL A 8 8.16 12.60 6.62
CA VAL A 8 6.86 11.98 6.90
C VAL A 8 6.61 10.78 6.01
N ASP A 9 6.94 10.90 4.72
CA ASP A 9 6.74 9.82 3.77
C ASP A 9 7.63 8.61 4.04
N GLN A 10 8.90 8.85 4.37
CA GLN A 10 9.83 7.81 4.79
C GLN A 10 9.32 7.13 6.07
N HIS A 11 8.82 7.90 7.04
CA HIS A 11 8.27 7.34 8.27
C HIS A 11 7.04 6.46 8.00
N LEU A 12 6.13 6.91 7.13
CA LEU A 12 4.94 6.15 6.76
C LEU A 12 5.30 4.84 6.03
N ARG A 13 6.29 4.88 5.13
CA ARG A 13 6.81 3.67 4.45
C ARG A 13 7.45 2.71 5.45
N TRP A 14 8.34 3.21 6.31
CA TRP A 14 8.98 2.41 7.35
C TRP A 14 7.97 1.76 8.29
N ALA A 15 6.93 2.50 8.69
CA ALA A 15 5.86 1.98 9.57
C ALA A 15 5.01 0.88 8.92
N ALA A 16 4.99 0.79 7.58
CA ALA A 16 4.30 -0.25 6.83
C ALA A 16 5.18 -1.50 6.61
N MET A 17 6.50 -1.39 6.70
CA MET A 17 7.46 -2.48 6.44
C MET A 17 7.16 -3.79 7.19
N PRO A 18 6.74 -3.79 8.47
CA PRO A 18 6.40 -5.04 9.14
C PRO A 18 5.18 -5.74 8.52
N SER A 19 4.17 -4.98 8.11
CA SER A 19 3.00 -5.53 7.40
C SER A 19 3.44 -6.13 6.07
N THR A 20 4.30 -5.41 5.35
CA THR A 20 4.90 -5.90 4.10
C THR A 20 5.69 -7.18 4.33
N ALA A 21 6.57 -7.27 5.33
CA ALA A 21 7.31 -8.50 5.62
C ALA A 21 6.40 -9.70 5.90
N ILE A 22 5.32 -9.50 6.67
CA ILE A 22 4.34 -10.56 6.96
C ILE A 22 3.60 -10.96 5.68
N ASN A 23 3.07 -10.00 4.94
CA ASN A 23 2.30 -10.28 3.71
C ASN A 23 3.18 -10.91 2.62
N SER A 24 4.39 -10.41 2.40
CA SER A 24 5.38 -11.03 1.50
C SER A 24 5.65 -12.48 1.88
N THR A 25 5.80 -12.76 3.17
CA THR A 25 5.96 -14.15 3.67
C THR A 25 4.74 -15.01 3.34
N LEU A 26 3.53 -14.52 3.62
CA LEU A 26 2.28 -15.24 3.31
C LEU A 26 2.08 -15.47 1.81
N GLN A 27 2.60 -14.56 0.99
CA GLN A 27 2.53 -14.65 -0.46
C GLN A 27 3.62 -15.54 -1.08
N GLY A 28 4.65 -15.92 -0.32
CA GLY A 28 5.80 -16.70 -0.78
C GLY A 28 6.98 -15.88 -1.32
N LYS A 29 6.94 -14.54 -1.19
CA LYS A 29 7.98 -13.60 -1.63
C LYS A 29 9.05 -13.42 -0.53
N PHE A 30 9.87 -14.45 -0.29
CA PHE A 30 10.84 -14.45 0.84
C PHE A 30 11.94 -13.39 0.71
N GLU A 31 12.39 -13.08 -0.51
CA GLU A 31 13.38 -12.04 -0.77
C GLU A 31 12.86 -10.67 -0.35
N ASN A 32 11.67 -10.29 -0.84
CA ASN A 32 11.02 -9.04 -0.44
C ASN A 32 10.72 -9.00 1.07
N ALA A 33 10.34 -10.12 1.69
CA ALA A 33 10.14 -10.20 3.13
C ALA A 33 11.42 -9.94 3.94
N GLY A 34 12.55 -10.50 3.48
CA GLY A 34 13.86 -10.28 4.06
C GLY A 34 14.31 -8.82 3.94
N LEU A 35 14.18 -8.24 2.74
CA LEU A 35 14.50 -6.83 2.49
C LEU A 35 13.66 -5.89 3.35
N ALA A 36 12.34 -6.10 3.42
CA ALA A 36 11.45 -5.29 4.25
C ALA A 36 11.79 -5.38 5.74
N THR A 37 12.17 -6.57 6.23
CA THR A 37 12.59 -6.77 7.62
C THR A 37 13.90 -6.03 7.92
N LEU A 38 14.89 -6.14 7.04
CA LEU A 38 16.17 -5.44 7.18
C LEU A 38 15.97 -3.92 7.18
N ASN A 39 15.20 -3.41 6.22
CA ASN A 39 14.85 -1.99 6.13
C ASN A 39 14.13 -1.50 7.40
N PHE A 40 13.19 -2.28 7.95
CA PHE A 40 12.53 -1.93 9.20
C PHE A 40 13.51 -1.82 10.38
N LEU A 41 14.45 -2.76 10.50
CA LEU A 41 15.42 -2.78 11.58
C LEU A 41 16.45 -1.65 11.47
N VAL A 42 17.00 -1.45 10.27
CA VAL A 42 18.03 -0.43 10.02
C VAL A 42 17.44 0.98 10.13
N ASN A 43 16.33 1.25 9.42
CA ASN A 43 15.66 2.55 9.47
C ASN A 43 14.93 2.78 10.81
N GLY A 44 14.74 1.74 11.61
CA GLY A 44 14.22 1.84 12.98
C GLY A 44 15.08 2.74 13.88
N LEU A 45 16.38 2.86 13.60
CA LEU A 45 17.30 3.75 14.33
C LEU A 45 16.90 5.23 14.24
N THR A 46 16.22 5.63 13.16
CA THR A 46 15.74 7.00 12.93
C THR A 46 14.23 7.10 13.06
N LEU A 47 13.58 6.05 13.59
CA LEU A 47 12.12 5.87 13.55
C LEU A 47 11.56 5.99 12.12
N GLY A 48 12.35 5.67 11.11
CA GLY A 48 11.97 5.80 9.70
C GLY A 48 11.95 7.23 9.16
N PHE A 49 12.37 8.24 9.91
CA PHE A 49 12.40 9.63 9.41
C PHE A 49 13.56 9.89 8.44
N ALA A 50 14.54 9.00 8.42
CA ALA A 50 15.60 9.01 7.43
C ALA A 50 15.84 7.57 6.95
N ASP A 51 16.03 7.46 5.65
CA ASP A 51 16.38 6.22 4.98
C ASP A 51 17.90 6.04 5.03
N LEU A 52 18.34 4.99 5.71
CA LEU A 52 19.73 4.63 5.96
C LEU A 52 20.19 3.45 5.10
N THR A 53 19.27 2.76 4.43
CA THR A 53 19.56 1.53 3.68
C THR A 53 20.11 1.81 2.28
N ASN A 54 20.07 3.07 1.81
CA ASN A 54 20.57 3.48 0.48
C ASN A 54 20.18 2.45 -0.59
N ASP A 55 18.87 2.15 -0.67
CA ASP A 55 18.30 1.02 -1.39
C ASP A 55 18.80 0.90 -2.85
N GLU A 56 19.71 -0.04 -3.12
CA GLU A 56 19.97 -0.57 -4.47
C GLU A 56 18.84 -1.53 -4.90
N ASP A 57 18.20 -2.21 -3.95
CA ASP A 57 17.10 -3.15 -4.19
C ASP A 57 15.73 -2.50 -3.97
N THR A 58 14.80 -2.74 -4.89
CA THR A 58 13.45 -2.16 -4.85
C THR A 58 12.54 -2.99 -3.94
N ILE A 59 12.23 -2.50 -2.75
CA ILE A 59 11.24 -3.15 -1.86
C ILE A 59 9.83 -2.89 -2.36
N GLU A 60 9.08 -3.96 -2.57
CA GLU A 60 7.67 -3.87 -2.91
C GLU A 60 6.80 -3.81 -1.66
N GLN A 61 5.94 -2.79 -1.57
CA GLN A 61 4.98 -2.70 -0.48
C GLN A 61 3.82 -3.67 -0.68
N GLU A 62 3.76 -4.66 0.21
CA GLU A 62 2.73 -5.68 0.24
C GLU A 62 1.68 -5.40 1.33
N ASP A 63 0.42 -5.62 0.99
CA ASP A 63 -0.74 -5.47 1.88
C ASP A 63 -1.59 -6.74 1.92
N PHE A 64 -2.42 -6.91 2.95
CA PHE A 64 -3.23 -8.10 3.13
C PHE A 64 -4.29 -8.25 2.04
N GLY A 65 -4.70 -7.16 1.39
CA GLY A 65 -5.57 -7.22 0.22
C GLY A 65 -4.88 -7.86 -1.00
N GLN A 66 -3.55 -7.78 -1.11
CA GLN A 66 -2.75 -8.48 -2.12
C GLN A 66 -2.60 -9.94 -1.71
N THR A 67 -2.35 -10.21 -0.44
CA THR A 67 -2.36 -11.57 0.13
C THR A 67 -3.69 -12.28 -0.14
N LEU A 68 -4.84 -11.63 0.06
CA LEU A 68 -6.15 -12.20 -0.27
C LEU A 68 -6.31 -12.47 -1.78
N ALA A 69 -5.75 -11.61 -2.63
CA ALA A 69 -5.74 -11.81 -4.08
C ALA A 69 -4.90 -13.03 -4.48
N ALA A 70 -3.76 -13.22 -3.82
CA ALA A 70 -2.90 -14.39 -3.96
C ALA A 70 -3.63 -15.70 -3.64
N TYR A 71 -4.57 -15.67 -2.69
CA TYR A 71 -5.48 -16.78 -2.36
C TYR A 71 -6.78 -16.78 -3.18
N LYS A 72 -6.82 -16.12 -4.34
CA LYS A 72 -7.97 -16.08 -5.26
C LYS A 72 -9.25 -15.48 -4.67
N THR A 73 -9.15 -14.66 -3.63
CA THR A 73 -10.32 -13.94 -3.09
C THR A 73 -10.75 -12.86 -4.10
N PRO A 74 -12.03 -12.78 -4.50
CA PRO A 74 -12.49 -11.77 -5.44
C PRO A 74 -12.32 -10.35 -4.89
N GLN A 75 -12.13 -9.38 -5.78
CA GLN A 75 -11.92 -7.98 -5.41
C GLN A 75 -13.12 -7.33 -4.71
N GLY A 76 -14.34 -7.73 -5.09
CA GLY A 76 -15.57 -7.13 -4.59
C GLY A 76 -15.84 -5.72 -5.16
N PRO A 77 -16.86 -5.02 -4.62
CA PRO A 77 -17.30 -3.73 -5.14
C PRO A 77 -16.21 -2.66 -4.97
N TYR A 78 -16.11 -1.80 -5.97
CA TYR A 78 -15.29 -0.59 -5.91
C TYR A 78 -16.04 0.50 -5.13
N VAL A 79 -15.32 1.18 -4.22
CA VAL A 79 -15.83 2.27 -3.40
C VAL A 79 -14.79 3.39 -3.36
N MET A 80 -15.26 4.62 -3.61
CA MET A 80 -14.45 5.82 -3.43
C MET A 80 -14.60 6.32 -1.98
N MET A 81 -13.58 6.12 -1.16
CA MET A 81 -13.62 6.50 0.24
C MET A 81 -13.29 8.00 0.42
N PRO A 82 -14.02 8.72 1.31
CA PRO A 82 -13.62 10.06 1.72
C PRO A 82 -12.20 10.05 2.28
N LEU A 83 -11.35 10.97 1.82
CA LEU A 83 -9.95 11.16 2.22
C LEU A 83 -8.97 10.03 1.80
N LEU A 84 -9.38 8.76 1.88
CA LEU A 84 -8.55 7.59 1.61
C LEU A 84 -8.45 7.20 0.12
N GLY A 85 -9.36 7.73 -0.72
CA GLY A 85 -9.33 7.53 -2.16
C GLY A 85 -9.96 6.21 -2.64
N PRO A 86 -9.61 5.76 -3.86
CA PRO A 86 -10.21 4.59 -4.50
C PRO A 86 -9.82 3.29 -3.82
N ARG A 87 -10.79 2.42 -3.52
CA ARG A 87 -10.56 1.11 -2.88
C ARG A 87 -11.56 0.07 -3.38
N THR A 88 -11.25 -1.21 -3.21
CA THR A 88 -12.19 -2.34 -3.37
C THR A 88 -12.57 -2.94 -2.02
N GLY A 89 -13.68 -3.70 -1.97
CA GLY A 89 -14.10 -4.42 -0.77
C GLY A 89 -12.99 -5.29 -0.17
N ARG A 90 -12.27 -6.04 -1.01
CA ARG A 90 -11.11 -6.85 -0.60
C ARG A 90 -9.98 -5.99 -0.02
N ALA A 91 -9.65 -4.87 -0.66
CA ALA A 91 -8.60 -3.97 -0.17
C ALA A 91 -8.98 -3.31 1.16
N LEU A 92 -10.27 -2.98 1.37
CA LEU A 92 -10.75 -2.43 2.64
C LEU A 92 -10.66 -3.46 3.77
N ALA A 93 -11.10 -4.70 3.52
CA ALA A 93 -10.94 -5.78 4.48
C ALA A 93 -9.46 -6.03 4.79
N GLY A 94 -8.59 -6.00 3.77
CA GLY A 94 -7.15 -6.10 3.93
C GLY A 94 -6.57 -5.02 4.84
N ASN A 95 -6.91 -3.76 4.59
CA ASN A 95 -6.47 -2.64 5.43
C ASN A 95 -6.83 -2.83 6.91
N VAL A 96 -7.99 -3.40 7.23
CA VAL A 96 -8.40 -3.68 8.63
C VAL A 96 -7.51 -4.74 9.26
N VAL A 97 -7.16 -5.79 8.51
CA VAL A 97 -6.27 -6.85 8.97
C VAL A 97 -4.84 -6.32 9.15
N ASP A 98 -4.30 -5.61 8.16
CA ASP A 98 -2.98 -4.95 8.26
C ASP A 98 -2.92 -4.00 9.46
N PHE A 99 -3.99 -3.24 9.69
CA PHE A 99 -4.10 -2.37 10.84
C PHE A 99 -4.13 -3.13 12.16
N ALA A 100 -4.73 -4.33 12.22
CA ALA A 100 -4.73 -5.17 13.41
C ALA A 100 -3.37 -5.86 13.63
N MET A 101 -2.69 -6.27 12.56
CA MET A 101 -1.41 -6.97 12.60
C MET A 101 -0.20 -6.05 12.80
N ASN A 102 -0.36 -4.73 12.68
CA ASN A 102 0.75 -3.79 12.79
C ASN A 102 1.45 -3.89 14.17
N PRO A 103 2.72 -4.36 14.24
CA PRO A 103 3.43 -4.60 15.50
C PRO A 103 3.74 -3.30 16.25
N LEU A 104 3.76 -2.15 15.57
CA LEU A 104 3.87 -0.85 16.24
C LEU A 104 2.75 -0.65 17.27
N ARG A 105 1.61 -1.33 17.15
CA ARG A 105 0.53 -1.30 18.16
C ARG A 105 0.88 -2.03 19.44
N VAL A 106 1.59 -3.15 19.36
CA VAL A 106 1.91 -4.01 20.49
C VAL A 106 3.12 -3.47 21.27
N PHE A 107 4.14 -2.94 20.58
CA PHE A 107 5.46 -2.73 21.16
C PHE A 107 5.77 -1.33 21.71
N GLY A 108 4.82 -0.39 21.75
CA GLY A 108 5.08 0.89 22.43
C GLY A 108 3.99 1.26 23.43
N SER A 109 4.38 1.29 24.70
CA SER A 109 3.57 1.76 25.82
C SER A 109 3.87 3.20 26.21
N GLY A 110 4.87 3.84 25.58
CA GLY A 110 5.23 5.24 25.82
C GLY A 110 4.19 6.24 25.30
N LYS A 111 3.97 7.34 26.03
CA LYS A 111 3.04 8.42 25.66
C LYS A 111 3.35 9.01 24.28
N GLU A 112 4.63 9.17 23.96
CA GLU A 112 5.11 9.71 22.68
C GLU A 112 4.83 8.75 21.51
N VAL A 113 5.08 7.45 21.69
CA VAL A 113 4.79 6.43 20.67
C VAL A 113 3.29 6.27 20.43
N ARG A 114 2.47 6.48 21.46
CA ARG A 114 1.01 6.53 21.34
C ARG A 114 0.56 7.76 20.54
N ALA A 115 1.15 8.92 20.80
CA ALA A 115 0.85 10.14 20.05
C ALA A 115 1.21 10.01 18.56
N LEU A 116 2.40 9.46 18.26
CA LEU A 116 2.83 9.15 16.89
C LEU A 116 1.84 8.21 16.18
N ARG A 117 1.41 7.13 16.84
CA ARG A 117 0.42 6.20 16.28
C ARG A 117 -0.94 6.84 16.00
N GLN A 118 -1.42 7.69 16.90
CA GLN A 118 -2.68 8.40 16.69
C GLN A 118 -2.57 9.42 15.55
N ALA A 119 -1.38 10.01 15.37
CA ALA A 119 -1.10 10.93 14.29
C ALA A 119 -0.90 10.25 12.93
N GLN A 120 -0.50 8.97 12.87
CA GLN A 120 -0.22 8.27 11.60
C GLN A 120 -1.40 8.25 10.63
N ALA A 121 -2.61 7.94 11.10
CA ALA A 121 -3.79 7.91 10.23
C ALA A 121 -4.14 9.28 9.60
N PRO A 122 -4.29 10.36 10.38
CA PRO A 122 -4.57 11.68 9.80
C PRO A 122 -3.40 12.22 8.98
N VAL A 123 -2.15 12.01 9.41
CA VAL A 123 -0.97 12.42 8.63
C VAL A 123 -0.88 11.66 7.31
N GLY A 124 -1.16 10.36 7.33
CA GLY A 124 -1.20 9.54 6.12
C GLY A 124 -2.30 9.99 5.15
N ALA A 125 -3.50 10.31 5.66
CA ALA A 125 -4.58 10.82 4.83
C ALA A 125 -4.22 12.18 4.18
N VAL A 126 -3.59 13.08 4.93
CA VAL A 126 -3.14 14.38 4.42
C VAL A 126 -2.00 14.21 3.42
N SER A 127 -1.00 13.36 3.71
CA SER A 127 0.13 13.07 2.80
C SER A 127 -0.39 12.46 1.49
N PHE A 128 -1.27 11.47 1.56
CA PHE A 128 -1.91 10.89 0.39
C PHE A 128 -2.64 11.95 -0.43
N ARG A 129 -3.45 12.80 0.22
CA ARG A 129 -4.16 13.88 -0.47
C ARG A 129 -3.25 14.90 -1.12
N ALA A 130 -2.15 15.26 -0.45
CA ALA A 130 -1.17 16.18 -1.00
C ALA A 130 -0.50 15.60 -2.24
N LYS A 131 -0.09 14.32 -2.19
CA LYS A 131 0.59 13.64 -3.30
C LYS A 131 -0.27 13.40 -4.52
N THR A 132 -1.55 13.08 -4.30
CA THR A 132 -2.47 12.77 -5.40
C THR A 132 -3.25 14.00 -5.86
N PHE A 133 -3.00 15.18 -5.29
CA PHE A 133 -3.77 16.39 -5.59
C PHE A 133 -3.78 16.73 -7.08
N ASP A 134 -2.60 16.79 -7.70
CA ASP A 134 -2.45 17.15 -9.11
C ASP A 134 -3.06 16.10 -10.03
N ALA A 135 -2.78 14.81 -9.78
CA ALA A 135 -3.37 13.71 -10.53
C ALA A 135 -4.90 13.69 -10.45
N PHE A 136 -5.48 13.94 -9.26
CA PHE A 136 -6.92 14.04 -9.11
C PHE A 136 -7.50 15.26 -9.84
N ASN A 137 -6.82 16.41 -9.82
CA ASN A 137 -7.27 17.60 -10.53
C ASN A 137 -7.21 17.42 -12.04
N GLU A 138 -6.14 16.80 -12.55
CA GLU A 138 -6.00 16.48 -13.97
C GLU A 138 -7.15 15.58 -14.44
N VAL A 139 -7.43 14.50 -13.70
CA VAL A 139 -8.56 13.62 -14.01
C VAL A 139 -9.89 14.36 -13.88
N LYS A 140 -10.06 15.19 -12.85
CA LYS A 140 -11.31 15.94 -12.62
C LYS A 140 -11.62 16.95 -13.73
N TYR A 141 -10.63 17.67 -14.23
CA TYR A 141 -10.84 18.75 -15.19
C TYR A 141 -10.70 18.31 -16.66
N ASN A 142 -9.95 17.22 -16.93
CA ASN A 142 -9.67 16.77 -18.30
C ASN A 142 -10.36 15.43 -18.66
N ALA A 143 -11.12 14.82 -17.75
CA ALA A 143 -11.91 13.63 -18.06
C ALA A 143 -13.37 13.97 -18.32
N ILE A 144 -13.95 13.30 -19.31
CA ILE A 144 -15.40 13.31 -19.56
C ILE A 144 -16.13 12.65 -18.37
N ASP A 145 -15.59 11.53 -17.86
CA ASP A 145 -16.04 10.86 -16.63
C ASP A 145 -14.85 10.66 -15.67
N PRO A 146 -14.67 11.56 -14.69
CA PRO A 146 -13.60 11.46 -13.70
C PRO A 146 -13.69 10.20 -12.83
N TYR A 147 -14.90 9.70 -12.55
CA TYR A 147 -15.11 8.54 -11.71
C TYR A 147 -14.68 7.27 -12.44
N ALA A 148 -15.18 7.06 -13.65
CA ALA A 148 -14.79 5.91 -14.47
C ALA A 148 -13.28 5.90 -14.75
N ARG A 149 -12.68 7.06 -15.07
CA ARG A 149 -11.23 7.16 -15.29
C ARG A 149 -10.42 6.79 -14.04
N THR A 150 -10.81 7.31 -12.88
CA THR A 150 -10.15 6.98 -11.60
C THR A 150 -10.29 5.49 -11.26
N ARG A 151 -11.48 4.91 -11.49
CA ARG A 151 -11.74 3.49 -11.28
C ARG A 151 -10.85 2.61 -12.17
N SER A 152 -10.79 2.91 -13.47
CA SER A 152 -9.96 2.15 -14.41
C SER A 152 -8.47 2.24 -14.05
N PHE A 153 -7.99 3.44 -13.74
CA PHE A 153 -6.62 3.63 -13.28
C PHE A 153 -6.31 2.83 -12.02
N TYR A 154 -7.21 2.87 -11.02
CA TYR A 154 -7.06 2.09 -9.79
C TYR A 154 -6.92 0.59 -10.08
N TYR A 155 -7.76 0.03 -10.96
CA TYR A 155 -7.67 -1.38 -11.32
C TYR A 155 -6.38 -1.71 -12.04
N GLN A 156 -5.92 -0.86 -12.98
CA GLN A 156 -4.64 -1.05 -13.67
C GLN A 156 -3.47 -1.05 -12.70
N THR A 157 -3.40 -0.07 -11.79
CA THR A 157 -2.37 -0.02 -10.75
C THR A 157 -2.43 -1.26 -9.86
N ARG A 158 -3.64 -1.69 -9.48
CA ARG A 158 -3.79 -2.85 -8.60
C ARG A 158 -3.42 -4.15 -9.30
N LEU A 159 -3.73 -4.31 -10.58
CA LEU A 159 -3.32 -5.46 -11.38
C LEU A 159 -1.81 -5.51 -11.51
N GLY A 160 -1.13 -4.39 -11.76
CA GLY A 160 0.34 -4.35 -11.83
C GLY A 160 1.01 -4.80 -10.53
N LEU A 161 0.49 -4.41 -9.36
CA LEU A 161 0.99 -4.88 -8.07
C LEU A 161 0.79 -6.39 -7.86
N LEU A 162 -0.29 -6.95 -8.42
CA LEU A 162 -0.56 -8.39 -8.36
C LEU A 162 0.23 -9.18 -9.41
N GLU A 163 0.56 -8.58 -10.54
CA GLU A 163 1.29 -9.21 -11.65
C GLU A 163 2.77 -9.41 -11.34
N ASP A 164 3.38 -8.61 -10.45
CA ASP A 164 4.73 -8.92 -9.96
C ASP A 164 4.81 -10.32 -9.29
N ARG A 165 3.69 -10.81 -8.71
CA ARG A 165 3.56 -12.21 -8.27
C ARG A 165 3.67 -13.23 -9.42
N VAL A 166 3.34 -12.82 -10.63
CA VAL A 166 3.17 -13.64 -11.84
C VAL A 166 4.44 -13.69 -12.69
N THR A 167 5.51 -12.99 -12.32
CA THR A 167 6.83 -13.13 -13.00
C THR A 167 7.49 -14.52 -12.80
N GLY A 168 6.79 -15.47 -12.16
CA GLY A 168 7.05 -16.92 -12.18
C GLY A 168 6.04 -17.77 -12.98
N ALA A 169 5.03 -17.17 -13.61
CA ALA A 169 3.98 -17.84 -14.38
C ALA A 169 3.45 -16.91 -15.50
N SER A 170 4.31 -16.56 -16.46
CA SER A 170 3.91 -15.88 -17.68
C SER A 170 2.96 -16.78 -18.50
N THR A 171 1.64 -16.57 -18.39
CA THR A 171 0.56 -16.93 -19.35
C THR A 171 -0.84 -16.73 -18.73
N THR A 172 -1.26 -15.51 -18.35
CA THR A 172 -2.67 -15.27 -17.93
C THR A 172 -3.12 -13.81 -18.01
N SER A 173 -2.60 -12.99 -18.93
CA SER A 173 -3.08 -11.61 -19.09
C SER A 173 -4.41 -11.53 -19.86
N GLU A 174 -4.69 -12.50 -20.73
CA GLU A 174 -5.94 -12.55 -21.52
C GLU A 174 -7.12 -13.07 -20.69
N ASP A 175 -6.93 -14.15 -19.90
CA ASP A 175 -8.00 -14.77 -19.13
C ASP A 175 -8.54 -13.90 -17.98
N ALA A 176 -7.69 -13.04 -17.40
CA ALA A 176 -8.09 -12.14 -16.31
C ALA A 176 -8.97 -10.97 -16.81
N PHE A 177 -8.81 -10.59 -18.08
CA PHE A 177 -9.64 -9.56 -18.71
C PHE A 177 -11.01 -10.11 -19.10
N GLU A 178 -11.09 -11.33 -19.65
CA GLU A 178 -12.37 -11.99 -19.95
C GLU A 178 -13.21 -12.26 -18.69
N PHE A 179 -12.57 -12.63 -17.57
CA PHE A 179 -13.26 -12.85 -16.29
C PHE A 179 -13.98 -11.60 -15.74
N LEU A 180 -13.62 -10.39 -16.17
CA LEU A 180 -14.30 -9.15 -15.77
C LEU A 180 -15.62 -8.89 -16.52
N PHE A 181 -15.86 -9.58 -17.64
CA PHE A 181 -17.02 -9.36 -18.50
C PHE A 181 -17.99 -10.54 -18.56
N ASP A 182 -17.65 -11.68 -17.94
CA ASP A 182 -18.45 -12.91 -17.91
C ASP A 182 -19.44 -13.00 -16.71
N GLU A 183 -19.94 -11.86 -16.20
CA GLU A 183 -21.07 -11.83 -15.25
C GLU A 183 -22.38 -11.36 -15.91
#